data_AF-A0A965N151-F1
#
_entry.id   AF-A0A965N151-F1
#
_cell.length_a   1.000
_cell.length_b   1.000
_cell.length_c   1.000
_cell.angle_alpha   90.00
_cell.angle_beta   90.00
_cell.angle_gamma   90.00
#
_symmetry.space_group_name_H-M   'P 1'
#
loop_
_entity.id
_entity.type
_entity.pdbx_description
1 polymer ?
#
loop_
_entity_poly.entity_id
_entity_poly.type
_entity_poly.pdbx_seq_one_letter_code
_entity_poly.pdbx_strand_id
1 'polypeptide(L)'
;MYSAPLPSDLPLGEYTVYVFGDASDSGSQVAQVKVVELTRYSITEIPMDLVILLLSLIFIITALSVTRSGEYSKLSFLRQKNLLETKSIIYAKSVPRVIYPAYLLRAGSLTNLPSTILKYFLMKDETLLHKASPMLWALFPVVGFGLGIQGGLTTHENPPNIPFYSLIAISIVGLLDSYSGIFSLLGFATGQIIVGEALTLKSTAVIISLGICWVCVGFFSDLFYSAIEKEYLRKKRVSQGWPTKMLALLLVAVAASVFYYSTLLFTQSLAIDFKNQNNAIIKSAIVMGVCASLKIVFHQFLDWKIIKNGREESLVIHEFKTEKLLSTNFLIFQALFSLFVAFIWTSNWQFSMLFSILVFAISLTFSSHLLIPKIDFLARFPRNVLIESFGVTYLCYLLYIFIRTLPYQASLKSEIFIISALVITLCHALLNLARPELEVSVKETA
;
A
#
# COMPACT_ATOMS: atom_id res chain seq x y z
N MET A 1 -22.02 -15.43 29.26
CA MET A 1 -21.89 -15.40 27.79
C MET A 1 -20.66 -16.21 27.43
N TYR A 2 -20.78 -17.21 26.55
CA TYR A 2 -19.69 -18.12 26.19
C TYR A 2 -19.18 -17.78 24.79
N SER A 3 -17.87 -17.88 24.56
CA SER A 3 -17.27 -17.77 23.22
C SER A 3 -16.22 -18.85 23.03
N ALA A 4 -16.28 -19.59 21.92
CA ALA A 4 -15.29 -20.60 21.56
C ALA A 4 -14.83 -20.39 20.11
N PRO A 5 -13.53 -20.59 19.79
CA PRO A 5 -13.04 -20.58 18.42
C PRO A 5 -13.52 -21.84 17.69
N LEU A 6 -14.07 -21.66 16.47
CA LEU A 6 -14.46 -22.78 15.62
C LEU A 6 -13.25 -23.25 14.79
N PRO A 7 -12.94 -24.56 14.74
CA PRO A 7 -11.90 -25.09 13.86
C PRO A 7 -12.24 -24.86 12.39
N SER A 8 -11.24 -24.54 11.56
CA SER A 8 -11.42 -24.25 10.13
C SER A 8 -11.73 -25.48 9.28
N ASP A 9 -11.46 -26.67 9.80
CA ASP A 9 -11.67 -27.99 9.21
C ASP A 9 -12.95 -28.68 9.69
N LEU A 10 -13.75 -27.99 10.51
CA LEU A 10 -14.99 -28.55 11.04
C LEU A 10 -16.01 -28.74 9.90
N PRO A 11 -16.60 -29.95 9.73
CA PRO A 11 -17.58 -30.18 8.68
C PRO A 11 -18.86 -29.38 8.89
N LEU A 12 -19.59 -29.09 7.82
CA LEU A 12 -20.90 -28.44 7.91
C LEU A 12 -21.90 -29.38 8.60
N GLY A 13 -22.77 -28.84 9.46
CA GLY A 13 -23.71 -29.67 10.21
C GLY A 13 -24.18 -29.04 11.52
N GLU A 14 -24.95 -29.81 12.28
CA GLU A 14 -25.43 -29.41 13.60
C GLU A 14 -24.50 -29.94 14.69
N TYR A 15 -24.17 -29.06 15.64
CA TYR A 15 -23.26 -29.32 16.73
C TYR A 15 -23.87 -28.91 18.06
N THR A 16 -23.48 -29.60 19.12
CA THR A 16 -23.90 -29.29 20.48
C THR A 16 -22.69 -28.87 21.29
N VAL A 17 -22.78 -27.70 21.93
CA VAL A 17 -21.71 -27.14 22.75
C VAL A 17 -21.89 -27.60 24.18
N TYR A 18 -20.91 -28.34 24.68
CA TYR A 18 -20.81 -28.74 26.07
C TYR A 18 -19.75 -27.92 26.79
N VAL A 19 -20.05 -27.47 28.01
CA VAL A 19 -19.08 -26.85 28.91
C VAL A 19 -18.80 -27.81 30.06
N PHE A 20 -17.53 -28.15 30.22
CA PHE A 20 -17.03 -28.93 31.34
C PHE A 20 -16.53 -27.95 32.41
N GLY A 21 -17.02 -28.07 33.63
CA GLY A 21 -16.52 -27.34 34.78
C GLY A 21 -15.74 -28.29 35.71
N ASP A 22 -14.89 -27.73 36.57
CA ASP A 22 -13.97 -28.49 37.46
C ASP A 22 -14.66 -29.51 38.39
N ALA A 23 -15.99 -29.44 38.55
CA ALA A 23 -16.75 -30.28 39.47
C ALA A 23 -17.71 -31.29 38.80
N SER A 24 -17.82 -31.34 37.46
CA SER A 24 -18.68 -32.32 36.80
C SER A 24 -18.10 -32.83 35.47
N ASP A 25 -17.73 -34.11 35.43
CA ASP A 25 -17.25 -34.81 34.24
C ASP A 25 -18.33 -35.01 33.16
N SER A 26 -19.61 -34.80 33.51
CA SER A 26 -20.74 -35.07 32.61
C SER A 26 -20.98 -33.97 31.56
N GLY A 27 -20.38 -32.78 31.69
CA GLY A 27 -20.54 -31.66 30.76
C GLY A 27 -21.98 -31.12 30.71
N SER A 28 -22.17 -29.81 30.83
CA SER A 28 -23.50 -29.21 30.64
C SER A 28 -23.69 -28.79 29.18
N GLN A 29 -24.80 -29.19 28.55
CA GLN A 29 -25.17 -28.68 27.24
C GLN A 29 -25.60 -27.21 27.36
N VAL A 30 -24.93 -26.34 26.62
CA VAL A 30 -25.14 -24.88 26.74
C VAL A 30 -25.69 -24.25 25.48
N ALA A 31 -25.47 -24.88 24.32
CA ALA A 31 -26.01 -24.41 23.04
C ALA A 31 -26.09 -25.55 22.02
N GLN A 32 -26.98 -25.39 21.05
CA GLN A 32 -26.98 -26.14 19.80
C GLN A 32 -26.71 -25.14 18.67
N VAL A 33 -25.73 -25.44 17.82
CA VAL A 33 -25.19 -24.52 16.81
C VAL A 33 -25.13 -25.24 15.48
N LYS A 34 -25.65 -24.61 14.42
CA LYS A 34 -25.54 -25.14 13.07
C LYS A 34 -24.41 -24.42 12.33
N VAL A 35 -23.43 -25.19 11.88
CA VAL A 35 -22.33 -24.72 11.05
C VAL A 35 -22.77 -24.83 9.60
N VAL A 36 -22.87 -23.68 8.94
CA VAL A 36 -23.27 -23.54 7.55
C VAL A 36 -22.13 -22.97 6.73
N GLU A 37 -22.14 -23.22 5.43
CA GLU A 37 -21.15 -22.63 4.53
C GLU A 37 -21.25 -21.11 4.56
N LEU A 38 -20.10 -20.43 4.57
CA LEU A 38 -20.05 -18.98 4.62
C LEU A 38 -20.50 -18.42 3.26
N THR A 39 -21.78 -18.06 3.16
CA THR A 39 -22.36 -17.53 1.91
C THR A 39 -22.02 -16.06 1.65
N ARG A 40 -21.53 -15.34 2.67
CA ARG A 40 -21.10 -13.94 2.57
C ARG A 40 -19.85 -13.72 3.40
N TYR A 41 -18.80 -13.20 2.78
CA TYR A 41 -17.61 -12.74 3.50
C TYR A 41 -17.88 -11.37 4.12
N SER A 42 -17.95 -11.32 5.44
CA SER A 42 -17.87 -10.07 6.19
C SER A 42 -16.56 -10.05 6.97
N ILE A 43 -15.67 -9.12 6.63
CA ILE A 43 -14.36 -9.02 7.29
C ILE A 43 -14.49 -8.75 8.79
N THR A 44 -15.60 -8.15 9.23
CA THR A 44 -15.89 -7.88 10.65
C THR A 44 -16.22 -9.14 11.43
N GLU A 45 -16.51 -10.25 10.75
CA GLU A 45 -16.82 -11.55 11.35
C GLU A 45 -15.62 -12.51 11.33
N ILE A 46 -14.55 -12.20 10.58
CA ILE A 46 -13.30 -12.97 10.52
C ILE A 46 -12.17 -12.16 11.18
N PRO A 47 -11.93 -12.38 12.49
CA PRO A 47 -11.12 -11.45 13.28
C PRO A 47 -9.67 -11.34 12.81
N MET A 48 -9.07 -12.43 12.31
CA MET A 48 -7.66 -12.44 11.93
C MET A 48 -7.38 -11.66 10.64
N ASP A 49 -8.25 -11.77 9.64
CA ASP A 49 -8.08 -11.08 8.36
C ASP A 49 -8.25 -9.56 8.54
N LEU A 50 -9.22 -9.15 9.37
CA LEU A 50 -9.40 -7.75 9.75
C LEU A 50 -8.16 -7.20 10.47
N VAL A 51 -7.59 -7.97 11.41
CA VAL A 51 -6.42 -7.55 12.17
C VAL A 51 -5.20 -7.38 11.26
N ILE A 52 -4.92 -8.33 10.38
CA ILE A 52 -3.79 -8.22 9.44
C ILE A 52 -3.95 -6.99 8.55
N LEU A 53 -5.14 -6.80 7.98
CA LEU A 53 -5.45 -5.64 7.14
C LEU A 53 -5.24 -4.34 7.92
N LEU A 54 -5.83 -4.20 9.10
CA LEU A 54 -5.77 -2.96 9.86
C LEU A 54 -4.36 -2.67 10.38
N LEU A 55 -3.64 -3.66 10.89
CA LEU A 55 -2.27 -3.50 11.34
C LEU A 55 -1.34 -3.08 10.20
N SER A 56 -1.50 -3.65 9.01
CA SER A 56 -0.71 -3.24 7.85
C SER A 56 -1.01 -1.80 7.41
N LEU A 57 -2.28 -1.38 7.45
CA LEU A 57 -2.69 -0.01 7.15
C LEU A 57 -2.12 0.97 8.17
N ILE A 58 -2.18 0.64 9.47
CA ILE A 58 -1.63 1.45 10.56
C ILE A 58 -0.11 1.59 10.39
N PHE A 59 0.59 0.49 10.12
CA PHE A 59 2.03 0.50 9.86
C PHE A 59 2.39 1.44 8.71
N ILE A 60 1.60 1.43 7.64
CA ILE A 60 1.82 2.31 6.47
C ILE A 60 1.55 3.77 6.78
N ILE A 61 0.41 4.09 7.40
CA ILE A 61 0.05 5.46 7.75
C ILE A 61 1.08 6.04 8.72
N THR A 62 1.51 5.25 9.70
CA THR A 62 2.54 5.67 10.67
C THR A 62 3.89 5.86 9.99
N ALA A 63 4.33 4.94 9.11
CA ALA A 63 5.57 5.09 8.36
C ALA A 63 5.57 6.36 7.49
N LEU A 64 4.48 6.61 6.75
CA LEU A 64 4.30 7.83 5.97
C LEU A 64 4.34 9.08 6.86
N SER A 65 3.69 9.03 8.03
CA SER A 65 3.67 10.14 8.99
C SER A 65 5.08 10.50 9.49
N VAL A 66 5.94 9.50 9.71
CA VAL A 66 7.33 9.72 10.10
C VAL A 66 8.17 10.26 8.95
N THR A 67 8.03 9.69 7.75
CA THR A 67 8.83 10.10 6.58
C THR A 67 8.61 11.57 6.17
N ARG A 68 7.46 12.16 6.54
CA ARG A 68 7.11 13.55 6.22
C ARG A 68 7.94 14.59 6.98
N SER A 69 8.48 14.27 8.15
CA SER A 69 9.09 15.28 9.04
C SER A 69 10.60 15.10 9.28
N GLY A 70 11.29 16.23 9.45
CA GLY A 70 12.73 16.28 9.71
C GLY A 70 13.58 15.88 8.50
N GLU A 71 14.68 15.16 8.74
CA GLU A 71 15.66 14.75 7.71
C GLU A 71 15.10 13.78 6.64
N TYR A 72 13.95 13.15 6.92
CA TYR A 72 13.30 12.24 5.97
C TYR A 72 12.50 12.98 4.88
N SER A 73 12.18 14.25 5.09
CA SER A 73 11.30 15.06 4.22
C SER A 73 11.90 15.42 2.86
N LYS A 74 13.23 15.35 2.73
CA LYS A 74 13.95 15.54 1.48
C LYS A 74 14.14 14.19 0.81
N LEU A 75 13.40 13.95 -0.27
CA LEU A 75 13.56 12.77 -1.10
C LEU A 75 14.25 13.16 -2.40
N SER A 76 15.32 12.46 -2.75
CA SER A 76 16.05 12.68 -4.00
C SER A 76 16.26 11.36 -4.73
N PHE A 77 16.27 11.41 -6.07
CA PHE A 77 16.61 10.26 -6.90
C PHE A 77 17.33 10.68 -8.16
N LEU A 78 18.12 9.75 -8.72
CA LEU A 78 18.82 9.93 -9.98
C LEU A 78 17.90 9.56 -11.14
N ARG A 79 17.70 10.49 -12.07
CA ARG A 79 16.93 10.29 -13.29
C ARG A 79 17.76 10.62 -14.52
N GLN A 80 17.53 9.91 -15.62
CA GLN A 80 18.11 10.28 -16.91
C GLN A 80 17.29 11.40 -17.58
N LYS A 81 17.95 12.40 -18.19
CA LYS A 81 17.27 13.50 -18.88
C LYS A 81 16.32 12.96 -19.96
N ASN A 82 15.09 13.49 -19.97
CA ASN A 82 14.07 13.12 -20.97
C ASN A 82 14.28 13.88 -22.29
N LEU A 83 13.64 13.43 -23.38
CA LEU A 83 13.74 14.09 -24.70
C LEU A 83 13.36 15.58 -24.66
N LEU A 84 12.36 15.96 -23.85
CA LEU A 84 11.94 17.36 -23.68
C LEU A 84 13.03 18.24 -23.04
N GLU A 85 13.88 17.65 -22.20
CA GLU A 85 14.91 18.36 -21.44
C GLU A 85 16.26 18.36 -22.16
N THR A 86 16.55 17.28 -22.89
CA THR A 86 17.86 17.06 -23.53
C THR A 86 18.03 17.94 -24.78
N LYS A 87 16.93 18.38 -25.42
CA LYS A 87 16.93 19.16 -26.69
C LYS A 87 17.93 18.64 -27.74
N SER A 88 18.33 17.37 -27.70
CA SER A 88 19.41 16.81 -28.52
C SER A 88 18.87 15.84 -29.56
N ILE A 89 19.35 16.02 -30.79
CA ILE A 89 18.92 15.27 -31.98
C ILE A 89 19.34 13.79 -31.91
N ILE A 90 20.41 13.48 -31.17
CA ILE A 90 20.98 12.14 -31.04
C ILE A 90 20.05 11.23 -30.20
N TYR A 91 19.44 11.77 -29.14
CA TYR A 91 18.50 11.01 -28.32
C TYR A 91 17.18 10.76 -29.09
N ALA A 92 16.78 11.71 -29.95
CA ALA A 92 15.58 11.57 -30.80
C ALA A 92 15.71 10.45 -31.84
N LYS A 93 16.94 10.07 -32.25
CA LYS A 93 17.19 8.92 -33.13
C LYS A 93 17.02 7.55 -32.44
N SER A 94 17.04 7.49 -31.11
CA SER A 94 16.91 6.23 -30.37
C SER A 94 15.46 5.71 -30.28
N VAL A 95 14.48 6.58 -30.56
CA VAL A 95 13.05 6.24 -30.57
C VAL A 95 12.56 6.21 -32.02
N PRO A 96 12.01 5.07 -32.50
CA PRO A 96 11.42 5.00 -33.84
C PRO A 96 10.33 6.06 -34.05
N ARG A 97 10.27 6.66 -35.25
CA ARG A 97 9.28 7.71 -35.58
C ARG A 97 7.83 7.31 -35.30
N VAL A 98 7.50 6.03 -35.44
CA VAL A 98 6.15 5.48 -35.20
C VAL A 98 5.75 5.56 -33.71
N ILE A 99 6.71 5.44 -32.80
CA ILE A 99 6.49 5.40 -31.35
C ILE A 99 6.65 6.79 -30.72
N TYR A 100 7.22 7.73 -31.48
CA TYR A 100 7.47 9.10 -31.03
C TYR A 100 6.25 9.82 -30.45
N PRO A 101 5.02 9.72 -31.02
CA PRO A 101 3.84 10.32 -30.42
C PRO A 101 3.51 9.76 -29.04
N ALA A 102 3.61 8.45 -28.85
CA ALA A 102 3.36 7.79 -27.56
C ALA A 102 4.40 8.24 -26.52
N TYR A 103 5.66 8.37 -26.92
CA TYR A 103 6.72 8.92 -26.07
C TYR A 103 6.37 10.34 -25.60
N LEU A 104 5.98 11.23 -26.52
CA LEU A 104 5.64 12.61 -26.19
C LEU A 104 4.41 12.71 -25.30
N LEU A 105 3.39 11.89 -25.56
CA LEU A 105 2.16 11.83 -24.74
C LEU A 105 2.50 11.48 -23.29
N ARG A 106 3.31 10.43 -23.09
CA ARG A 106 3.75 10.01 -21.76
C ARG A 106 4.58 11.11 -21.08
N ALA A 107 5.56 11.66 -21.79
CA ALA A 107 6.42 12.72 -21.25
C ALA A 107 5.63 13.98 -20.85
N GLY A 108 4.65 14.39 -21.66
CA GLY A 108 3.79 15.54 -21.38
C GLY A 108 2.74 15.29 -20.29
N SER A 109 2.31 14.03 -20.09
CA SER A 109 1.33 13.72 -19.04
C SER A 109 1.86 14.00 -17.62
N LEU A 110 3.18 13.87 -17.42
CA LEU A 110 3.82 14.04 -16.12
C LEU A 110 4.18 15.50 -15.81
N THR A 111 4.37 16.34 -16.83
CA THR A 111 4.66 17.77 -16.62
C THR A 111 3.48 18.48 -15.96
N ASN A 112 2.25 18.11 -16.35
CA ASN A 112 1.02 18.77 -15.92
C ASN A 112 0.51 18.32 -14.55
N LEU A 113 1.09 17.28 -13.95
CA LEU A 113 0.67 16.84 -12.62
C LEU A 113 1.07 17.87 -11.54
N PRO A 114 0.23 18.09 -10.51
CA PRO A 114 0.61 18.92 -9.37
C PRO A 114 1.78 18.29 -8.60
N SER A 115 2.61 19.11 -7.96
CA SER A 115 3.72 18.66 -7.10
C SER A 115 3.17 17.93 -5.87
N THR A 116 2.97 16.63 -6.01
CA THR A 116 2.44 15.72 -5.00
C THR A 116 3.39 14.53 -4.87
N ILE A 117 3.25 13.77 -3.77
CA ILE A 117 4.06 12.57 -3.57
C ILE A 117 3.81 11.56 -4.71
N LEU A 118 2.57 11.47 -5.19
CA LEU A 118 2.22 10.64 -6.35
C LEU A 118 3.00 11.02 -7.60
N LYS A 119 3.12 12.31 -7.92
CA LYS A 119 3.94 12.79 -9.05
C LYS A 119 5.40 12.40 -8.87
N TYR A 120 5.96 12.59 -7.67
CA TYR A 120 7.33 12.20 -7.36
C TYR A 120 7.57 10.71 -7.64
N PHE A 121 6.65 9.82 -7.23
CA PHE A 121 6.80 8.39 -7.49
C PHE A 121 6.59 8.01 -8.93
N LEU A 122 5.59 8.56 -9.61
CA LEU A 122 5.41 8.34 -11.04
C LEU A 122 6.69 8.72 -11.82
N MET A 123 7.36 9.80 -11.40
CA MET A 123 8.65 10.21 -11.96
C MET A 123 9.84 9.35 -11.52
N LYS A 124 9.81 8.74 -10.33
CA LYS A 124 10.86 7.84 -9.83
C LYS A 124 10.78 6.46 -10.49
N ASP A 125 9.60 5.85 -10.50
CA ASP A 125 9.37 4.50 -11.04
C ASP A 125 9.64 4.43 -12.53
N GLU A 126 9.26 5.48 -13.28
CA GLU A 126 9.46 5.51 -14.71
C GLU A 126 10.94 5.51 -15.12
N THR A 127 11.84 5.93 -14.21
CA THR A 127 13.26 6.00 -14.50
C THR A 127 13.85 4.63 -14.77
N LEU A 128 13.28 3.56 -14.22
CA LEU A 128 13.75 2.19 -14.43
C LEU A 128 13.67 1.82 -15.91
N LEU A 129 12.46 1.91 -16.47
CA LEU A 129 12.21 1.52 -17.86
C LEU A 129 12.90 2.46 -18.81
N HIS A 130 12.95 3.76 -18.51
CA HIS A 130 13.64 4.73 -19.36
C HIS A 130 15.15 4.47 -19.45
N LYS A 131 15.81 4.22 -18.31
CA LYS A 131 17.24 3.84 -18.25
C LYS A 131 17.51 2.51 -18.95
N ALA A 132 16.57 1.56 -18.89
CA ALA A 132 16.67 0.28 -19.57
C ALA A 132 16.52 0.42 -21.09
N SER A 133 15.44 1.08 -21.54
CA SER A 133 15.16 1.38 -22.94
C SER A 133 14.06 2.44 -23.09
N PRO A 134 14.32 3.58 -23.77
CA PRO A 134 13.31 4.60 -24.07
C PRO A 134 12.11 4.08 -24.87
N MET A 135 12.31 3.05 -25.70
CA MET A 135 11.25 2.40 -26.47
C MET A 135 10.32 1.58 -25.56
N LEU A 136 10.91 0.81 -24.65
CA LEU A 136 10.15 -0.01 -23.70
C LEU A 136 9.32 0.91 -22.80
N TRP A 137 9.91 1.99 -22.29
CA TRP A 137 9.22 3.03 -21.52
C TRP A 137 8.01 3.61 -22.26
N ALA A 138 8.10 3.89 -23.57
CA ALA A 138 6.97 4.45 -24.32
C ALA A 138 5.82 3.44 -24.56
N LEU A 139 6.14 2.15 -24.76
CA LEU A 139 5.14 1.12 -25.10
C LEU A 139 4.55 0.38 -23.90
N PHE A 140 5.23 0.39 -22.75
CA PHE A 140 4.80 -0.35 -21.57
C PHE A 140 3.35 -0.06 -21.11
N PRO A 141 2.83 1.19 -21.19
CA PRO A 141 1.45 1.47 -20.83
C PRO A 141 0.42 0.76 -21.74
N VAL A 142 0.76 0.55 -23.01
CA VAL A 142 -0.09 -0.20 -23.96
C VAL A 142 -0.15 -1.67 -23.58
N VAL A 143 0.99 -2.24 -23.18
CA VAL A 143 1.06 -3.62 -22.67
C VAL A 143 0.23 -3.76 -21.39
N GLY A 144 0.36 -2.81 -20.46
CA GLY A 144 -0.44 -2.77 -19.24
C GLY A 144 -1.94 -2.72 -19.53
N PHE A 145 -2.37 -1.81 -20.41
CA PHE A 145 -3.77 -1.69 -20.82
C PHE A 145 -4.31 -2.99 -21.43
N GLY A 146 -3.55 -3.64 -22.32
CA GLY A 146 -3.94 -4.91 -22.94
C GLY A 146 -4.08 -6.06 -21.93
N LEU A 147 -3.12 -6.19 -21.00
CA LEU A 147 -3.20 -7.16 -19.90
C LEU A 147 -4.37 -6.86 -18.96
N GLY A 148 -4.66 -5.58 -18.71
CA GLY A 148 -5.82 -5.13 -17.97
C GLY A 148 -7.13 -5.61 -18.60
N ILE A 149 -7.33 -5.34 -19.91
CA ILE A 149 -8.52 -5.79 -20.64
C ILE A 149 -8.65 -7.31 -20.54
N GLN A 150 -7.58 -8.03 -20.83
CA GLN A 150 -7.58 -9.50 -20.76
C GLN A 150 -7.97 -9.97 -19.36
N GLY A 151 -7.37 -9.41 -18.30
CA GLY A 151 -7.74 -9.69 -16.92
C GLY A 151 -9.22 -9.45 -16.64
N GLY A 152 -9.75 -8.29 -17.03
CA GLY A 152 -11.15 -7.90 -16.81
C GLY A 152 -12.16 -8.73 -17.61
N LEU A 153 -11.79 -9.24 -18.77
CA LEU A 153 -12.64 -10.17 -19.53
C LEU A 153 -12.63 -11.59 -18.92
N THR A 154 -11.47 -12.03 -18.39
CA THR A 154 -11.34 -13.37 -17.80
C THR A 154 -12.00 -13.53 -16.43
N THR A 155 -12.26 -12.44 -15.71
CA THR A 155 -12.88 -12.45 -14.38
C THR A 155 -14.39 -12.65 -14.40
N HIS A 156 -15.03 -12.54 -15.58
CA HIS A 156 -16.48 -12.65 -15.74
C HIS A 156 -17.24 -11.86 -14.67
N GLU A 157 -18.14 -12.53 -13.93
CA GLU A 157 -19.06 -11.95 -12.96
C GLU A 157 -18.45 -11.67 -11.57
N ASN A 158 -17.15 -11.88 -11.41
CA ASN A 158 -16.51 -11.80 -10.11
C ASN A 158 -15.14 -11.09 -10.23
N PRO A 159 -15.11 -9.74 -10.15
CA PRO A 159 -13.90 -8.95 -10.34
C PRO A 159 -12.71 -9.35 -9.42
N PRO A 160 -12.92 -9.76 -8.14
CA PRO A 160 -11.83 -10.21 -7.28
C PRO A 160 -11.25 -11.58 -7.66
N ASN A 161 -11.97 -12.39 -8.44
CA ASN A 161 -11.59 -13.76 -8.77
C ASN A 161 -10.71 -13.79 -10.04
N ILE A 162 -9.61 -13.04 -10.00
CA ILE A 162 -8.66 -12.95 -11.12
C ILE A 162 -7.85 -14.25 -11.18
N PRO A 163 -7.74 -14.89 -12.35
CA PRO A 163 -6.84 -16.03 -12.53
C PRO A 163 -5.41 -15.68 -12.07
N PHE A 164 -4.77 -16.59 -11.35
CA PHE A 164 -3.46 -16.37 -10.73
C PHE A 164 -2.41 -15.79 -11.70
N TYR A 165 -2.38 -16.26 -12.95
CA TYR A 165 -1.45 -15.77 -13.96
C TYR A 165 -1.73 -14.32 -14.37
N SER A 166 -2.99 -13.94 -14.57
CA SER A 166 -3.40 -12.56 -14.90
C SER A 166 -3.10 -11.62 -13.74
N LEU A 167 -3.38 -12.07 -12.51
CA LEU A 167 -3.13 -11.30 -11.29
C LEU A 167 -1.65 -10.96 -11.16
N ILE A 168 -0.76 -11.94 -11.31
CA ILE A 168 0.69 -11.74 -11.24
C ILE A 168 1.18 -10.86 -12.39
N ALA A 169 0.73 -11.12 -13.63
CA ALA A 169 1.19 -10.37 -14.80
C ALA A 169 0.88 -8.87 -14.66
N ILE A 170 -0.36 -8.52 -14.30
CA ILE A 170 -0.78 -7.13 -14.10
C ILE A 170 -0.03 -6.50 -12.91
N SER A 171 0.13 -7.24 -11.82
CA SER A 171 0.82 -6.74 -10.62
C SER A 171 2.30 -6.45 -10.88
N ILE A 172 2.99 -7.29 -11.67
CA ILE A 172 4.38 -7.05 -12.08
C ILE A 172 4.50 -5.81 -12.95
N VAL A 173 3.56 -5.57 -13.86
CA VAL A 173 3.54 -4.35 -14.69
C VAL A 173 3.45 -3.11 -13.81
N GLY A 174 2.51 -3.08 -12.86
CA GLY A 174 2.35 -1.95 -11.94
C GLY A 174 3.54 -1.77 -10.99
N LEU A 175 4.17 -2.87 -10.53
CA LEU A 175 5.38 -2.82 -9.71
C LEU A 175 6.57 -2.20 -10.45
N LEU A 176 6.78 -2.58 -11.71
CA LEU A 176 7.88 -2.08 -12.53
C LEU A 176 7.66 -0.62 -12.96
N ASP A 177 6.42 -0.25 -13.22
CA ASP A 177 6.03 1.09 -13.65
C ASP A 177 4.60 1.44 -13.24
N SER A 178 4.49 2.25 -12.19
CA SER A 178 3.22 2.72 -11.63
C SER A 178 2.31 3.38 -12.68
N TYR A 179 2.88 4.08 -13.67
CA TYR A 179 2.10 4.68 -14.75
C TYR A 179 1.41 3.61 -15.61
N SER A 180 2.13 2.55 -15.97
CA SER A 180 1.57 1.40 -16.67
C SER A 180 0.61 0.58 -15.81
N GLY A 181 0.79 0.56 -14.49
CA GLY A 181 -0.18 0.04 -13.53
C GLY A 181 -1.54 0.76 -13.61
N ILE A 182 -1.53 2.10 -13.72
CA ILE A 182 -2.77 2.89 -13.91
C ILE A 182 -3.45 2.52 -15.25
N PHE A 183 -2.68 2.36 -16.32
CA PHE A 183 -3.24 1.91 -17.60
C PHE A 183 -3.80 0.48 -17.53
N SER A 184 -3.16 -0.40 -16.75
CA SER A 184 -3.69 -1.75 -16.50
C SER A 184 -5.01 -1.71 -15.75
N LEU A 185 -5.16 -0.81 -14.77
CA LEU A 185 -6.42 -0.56 -14.09
C LEU A 185 -7.51 -0.05 -15.04
N LEU A 186 -7.19 0.91 -15.91
CA LEU A 186 -8.11 1.42 -16.92
C LEU A 186 -8.55 0.34 -17.90
N GLY A 187 -7.60 -0.50 -18.34
CA GLY A 187 -7.88 -1.66 -19.19
C GLY A 187 -8.79 -2.66 -18.49
N PHE A 188 -8.53 -2.96 -17.22
CA PHE A 188 -9.34 -3.86 -16.40
C PHE A 188 -10.77 -3.34 -16.22
N ALA A 189 -10.91 -2.07 -15.87
CA ALA A 189 -12.20 -1.40 -15.77
C ALA A 189 -12.96 -1.45 -17.11
N THR A 190 -12.27 -1.24 -18.23
CA THR A 190 -12.86 -1.34 -19.57
C THR A 190 -13.35 -2.76 -19.86
N GLY A 191 -12.55 -3.79 -19.54
CA GLY A 191 -12.97 -5.19 -19.66
C GLY A 191 -14.21 -5.50 -18.83
N GLN A 192 -14.29 -5.00 -17.60
CA GLN A 192 -15.42 -5.18 -16.69
C GLN A 192 -16.68 -4.41 -17.11
N ILE A 193 -16.52 -3.26 -17.77
CA ILE A 193 -17.64 -2.54 -18.42
C ILE A 193 -18.20 -3.36 -19.58
N ILE A 194 -17.34 -3.98 -20.40
CA ILE A 194 -17.76 -4.83 -21.54
C ILE A 194 -18.57 -6.04 -21.06
N VAL A 195 -18.19 -6.63 -19.92
CA VAL A 195 -18.92 -7.76 -19.31
C VAL A 195 -20.24 -7.33 -18.65
N GLY A 196 -20.41 -6.04 -18.31
CA GLY A 196 -21.65 -5.47 -17.78
C GLY A 196 -21.68 -5.24 -16.26
N GLU A 197 -20.56 -5.43 -15.55
CA GLU A 197 -20.53 -5.44 -14.08
C GLU A 197 -20.13 -4.13 -13.41
N ALA A 198 -19.39 -3.27 -14.12
CA ALA A 198 -18.73 -2.11 -13.54
C ALA A 198 -19.68 -0.96 -13.12
N LEU A 199 -21.01 -1.16 -13.16
CA LEU A 199 -22.00 -0.11 -12.92
C LEU A 199 -22.46 0.00 -11.46
N THR A 200 -22.08 -0.95 -10.60
CA THR A 200 -22.45 -0.86 -9.17
C THR A 200 -21.38 -0.11 -8.37
N LEU A 201 -21.82 0.56 -7.30
CA LEU A 201 -20.90 1.25 -6.39
C LEU A 201 -19.92 0.26 -5.74
N LYS A 202 -20.37 -0.97 -5.45
CA LYS A 202 -19.56 -2.04 -4.88
C LYS A 202 -18.50 -2.54 -5.87
N SER A 203 -18.87 -2.85 -7.12
CA SER A 203 -17.89 -3.27 -8.14
C SER A 203 -16.88 -2.16 -8.45
N THR A 204 -17.31 -0.90 -8.44
CA THR A 204 -16.39 0.25 -8.54
C THR A 204 -15.39 0.28 -7.38
N ALA A 205 -15.84 0.05 -6.15
CA ALA A 205 -14.95 0.03 -4.98
C ALA A 205 -13.94 -1.14 -5.03
N VAL A 206 -14.36 -2.31 -5.51
CA VAL A 206 -13.50 -3.46 -5.76
C VAL A 206 -12.44 -3.14 -6.80
N ILE A 207 -12.82 -2.55 -7.94
CA ILE A 207 -11.89 -2.16 -9.01
C ILE A 207 -10.87 -1.13 -8.49
N ILE A 208 -11.31 -0.12 -7.75
CA ILE A 208 -10.41 0.88 -7.13
C ILE A 208 -9.45 0.19 -6.16
N SER A 209 -9.93 -0.74 -5.32
CA SER A 209 -9.08 -1.49 -4.39
C SER A 209 -8.03 -2.34 -5.12
N LEU A 210 -8.38 -3.00 -6.23
CA LEU A 210 -7.42 -3.72 -7.08
C LEU A 210 -6.39 -2.77 -7.68
N GLY A 211 -6.82 -1.58 -8.09
CA GLY A 211 -5.93 -0.52 -8.58
C GLY A 211 -4.88 -0.11 -7.57
N ILE A 212 -5.26 0.03 -6.29
CA ILE A 212 -4.32 0.32 -5.19
C ILE A 212 -3.30 -0.82 -5.07
N CYS A 213 -3.73 -2.07 -5.19
CA CYS A 213 -2.85 -3.24 -5.15
C CYS A 213 -1.81 -3.20 -6.28
N TRP A 214 -2.20 -2.88 -7.52
CA TRP A 214 -1.28 -2.90 -8.65
C TRP A 214 -0.34 -1.69 -8.70
N VAL A 215 -0.80 -0.51 -8.30
CA VAL A 215 -0.01 0.72 -8.41
C VAL A 215 0.85 0.97 -7.18
N CYS A 216 0.33 0.73 -5.97
CA CYS A 216 0.99 1.22 -4.76
C CYS A 216 2.14 0.33 -4.26
N VAL A 217 2.25 -0.93 -4.67
CA VAL A 217 3.27 -1.85 -4.10
C VAL A 217 4.68 -1.40 -4.44
N GLY A 218 4.93 -0.99 -5.69
CA GLY A 218 6.24 -0.48 -6.10
C GLY A 218 6.60 0.82 -5.39
N PHE A 219 5.61 1.68 -5.21
CA PHE A 219 5.73 2.90 -4.41
C PHE A 219 6.16 2.58 -2.96
N PHE A 220 5.47 1.66 -2.30
CA PHE A 220 5.78 1.31 -0.91
C PHE A 220 7.13 0.62 -0.78
N SER A 221 7.49 -0.30 -1.68
CA SER A 221 8.80 -0.96 -1.62
C SER A 221 9.96 0.05 -1.73
N ASP A 222 9.83 1.04 -2.60
CA ASP A 222 10.87 2.04 -2.83
C ASP A 222 10.95 3.05 -1.70
N LEU A 223 9.81 3.41 -1.08
CA LEU A 223 9.79 4.21 0.15
C LEU A 223 10.46 3.48 1.31
N PHE A 224 10.09 2.21 1.53
CA PHE A 224 10.65 1.40 2.60
C PHE A 224 12.15 1.22 2.42
N TYR A 225 12.60 0.93 1.20
CA TYR A 225 14.04 0.83 0.91
C TYR A 225 14.77 2.14 1.22
N SER A 226 14.25 3.28 0.77
CA SER A 226 14.87 4.58 1.05
C SER A 226 14.87 4.94 2.54
N ALA A 227 13.83 4.58 3.29
CA ALA A 227 13.80 4.77 4.74
C ALA A 227 14.87 3.91 5.44
N ILE A 228 14.96 2.64 5.09
CA ILE A 228 15.94 1.68 5.62
C ILE A 228 17.37 2.15 5.29
N GLU A 229 17.62 2.55 4.05
CA GLU A 229 18.93 3.03 3.59
C GLU A 229 19.38 4.28 4.36
N LYS A 230 18.49 5.26 4.55
CA LYS A 230 18.77 6.46 5.36
C LYS A 230 19.10 6.12 6.81
N GLU A 231 18.39 5.15 7.40
CA GLU A 231 18.65 4.70 8.77
C GLU A 231 20.02 4.01 8.92
N TYR A 232 20.43 3.23 7.92
CA TYR A 232 21.76 2.64 7.87
C TYR A 232 22.86 3.69 7.70
N LEU A 233 22.67 4.66 6.80
CA LEU A 233 23.62 5.75 6.58
C LEU A 233 23.85 6.59 7.85
N ARG A 234 22.79 6.81 8.65
CA ARG A 234 22.88 7.53 9.93
C ARG A 234 23.77 6.80 10.93
N LYS A 235 23.72 5.47 10.96
CA LYS A 235 24.60 4.63 11.79
C LYS A 235 25.89 4.34 11.02
N LYS A 236 26.78 5.35 10.86
CA LYS A 236 28.17 5.23 10.34
C LYS A 236 29.05 4.13 11.00
N ARG A 237 28.51 3.37 11.96
CA ARG A 237 29.20 2.39 12.80
C ARG A 237 29.06 0.95 12.30
N VAL A 238 28.11 0.65 11.41
CA VAL A 238 27.99 -0.67 10.79
C VAL A 238 28.61 -0.59 9.39
N SER A 239 29.69 -1.34 9.17
CA SER A 239 30.31 -1.52 7.86
C SER A 239 29.21 -1.73 6.80
N GLN A 240 29.22 -0.93 5.73
CA GLN A 240 28.34 -1.06 4.56
C GLN A 240 28.70 -2.32 3.74
N GLY A 241 28.76 -3.47 4.41
CA GLY A 241 29.02 -4.75 3.79
C GLY A 241 27.82 -5.23 2.99
N TRP A 242 28.08 -6.17 2.09
CA TRP A 242 27.06 -6.91 1.36
C TRP A 242 25.93 -7.51 2.25
N PRO A 243 26.19 -8.01 3.48
CA PRO A 243 25.14 -8.58 4.34
C PRO A 243 24.05 -7.60 4.77
N THR A 244 24.41 -6.33 5.05
CA THR A 244 23.41 -5.34 5.49
C THR A 244 22.49 -4.92 4.34
N LYS A 245 23.02 -4.89 3.11
CA LYS A 245 22.21 -4.69 1.89
C LYS A 245 21.25 -5.85 1.65
N MET A 246 21.70 -7.10 1.83
CA MET A 246 20.82 -8.26 1.70
C MET A 246 19.70 -8.25 2.75
N LEU A 247 20.00 -7.87 4.00
CA LEU A 247 18.99 -7.72 5.04
C LEU A 247 17.95 -6.64 4.67
N ALA A 248 18.40 -5.50 4.15
CA ALA A 248 17.49 -4.43 3.69
C ALA A 248 16.56 -4.91 2.57
N LEU A 249 17.09 -5.62 1.58
CA LEU A 249 16.29 -6.20 0.49
C LEU A 249 15.31 -7.26 0.98
N LEU A 250 15.68 -8.07 1.97
CA LEU A 250 14.78 -9.05 2.58
C LEU A 250 13.64 -8.36 3.34
N LEU A 251 13.94 -7.32 4.12
CA LEU A 251 12.93 -6.55 4.82
C LEU A 251 11.95 -5.87 3.85
N VAL A 252 12.44 -5.35 2.73
CA VAL A 252 11.59 -4.78 1.68
C VAL A 252 10.71 -5.85 1.03
N ALA A 253 11.24 -7.04 0.76
CA ALA A 253 10.45 -8.14 0.19
C ALA A 253 9.29 -8.53 1.13
N VAL A 254 9.56 -8.66 2.43
CA VAL A 254 8.55 -8.98 3.44
C VAL A 254 7.51 -7.86 3.52
N ALA A 255 7.93 -6.60 3.61
CA ALA A 255 7.03 -5.47 3.69
C ALA A 255 6.12 -5.36 2.45
N ALA A 256 6.69 -5.52 1.24
CA ALA A 256 5.94 -5.51 0.00
C ALA A 256 4.96 -6.71 -0.10
N SER A 257 5.36 -7.90 0.36
CA SER A 257 4.49 -9.08 0.40
C SER A 257 3.30 -8.85 1.33
N VAL A 258 3.54 -8.36 2.55
CA VAL A 258 2.49 -8.07 3.53
C VAL A 258 1.55 -6.99 3.00
N PHE A 259 2.08 -5.93 2.39
CA PHE A 259 1.25 -4.88 1.80
C PHE A 259 0.38 -5.40 0.64
N TYR A 260 0.97 -6.19 -0.25
CA TYR A 260 0.24 -6.80 -1.37
C TYR A 260 -0.86 -7.75 -0.87
N TYR A 261 -0.53 -8.61 0.09
CA TYR A 261 -1.49 -9.51 0.72
C TYR A 261 -2.65 -8.74 1.36
N SER A 262 -2.35 -7.71 2.15
CA SER A 262 -3.38 -6.89 2.80
C SER A 262 -4.26 -6.12 1.84
N THR A 263 -3.72 -5.64 0.72
CA THR A 263 -4.52 -4.95 -0.32
C THR A 263 -5.42 -5.91 -1.09
N LEU A 264 -4.99 -7.15 -1.32
CA LEU A 264 -5.87 -8.19 -1.88
C LEU A 264 -6.94 -8.66 -0.88
N LEU A 265 -6.60 -8.82 0.40
CA LEU A 265 -7.58 -9.04 1.46
C LEU A 265 -8.61 -7.90 1.52
N PHE A 266 -8.15 -6.66 1.36
CA PHE A 266 -9.03 -5.51 1.29
C PHE A 266 -9.99 -5.62 0.09
N THR A 267 -9.51 -6.01 -1.08
CA THR A 267 -10.37 -6.25 -2.25
C THR A 267 -11.41 -7.34 -1.98
N GLN A 268 -10.99 -8.46 -1.39
CA GLN A 268 -11.89 -9.57 -1.07
C GLN A 268 -12.92 -9.19 0.00
N SER A 269 -12.57 -8.32 0.93
CA SER A 269 -13.52 -7.76 1.91
C SER A 269 -14.65 -6.95 1.29
N LEU A 270 -14.47 -6.50 0.06
CA LEU A 270 -15.46 -5.77 -0.72
C LEU A 270 -16.17 -6.67 -1.73
N ALA A 271 -15.89 -7.98 -1.79
CA ALA A 271 -16.58 -8.92 -2.66
C ALA A 271 -17.88 -9.46 -2.03
N ILE A 272 -18.76 -10.12 -2.80
CA ILE A 272 -19.91 -10.87 -2.26
C ILE A 272 -19.55 -12.35 -2.18
N ASP A 273 -18.94 -12.87 -3.25
CA ASP A 273 -18.63 -14.29 -3.37
C ASP A 273 -17.24 -14.61 -2.83
N PHE A 274 -17.22 -15.41 -1.77
CA PHE A 274 -15.99 -15.95 -1.21
C PHE A 274 -15.66 -17.28 -1.87
N LYS A 275 -14.71 -17.28 -2.80
CA LYS A 275 -13.98 -18.49 -3.12
C LYS A 275 -12.68 -18.45 -2.31
N ASN A 276 -12.52 -19.40 -1.38
CA ASN A 276 -11.31 -19.49 -0.56
C ASN A 276 -10.07 -19.71 -1.45
N GLN A 277 -9.42 -18.62 -1.83
CA GLN A 277 -8.21 -18.61 -2.65
C GLN A 277 -6.98 -18.25 -1.83
N ASN A 278 -7.03 -18.42 -0.50
CA ASN A 278 -6.00 -17.96 0.41
C ASN A 278 -4.58 -18.43 -0.01
N ASN A 279 -4.45 -19.68 -0.46
CA ASN A 279 -3.18 -20.21 -0.96
C ASN A 279 -2.65 -19.48 -2.23
N ALA A 280 -3.52 -19.07 -3.15
CA ALA A 280 -3.12 -18.34 -4.35
C ALA A 280 -2.69 -16.90 -4.02
N ILE A 281 -3.38 -16.24 -3.08
CA ILE A 281 -3.06 -14.88 -2.61
C ILE A 281 -1.71 -14.85 -1.90
N ILE A 282 -1.45 -15.82 -1.02
CA ILE A 282 -0.15 -15.91 -0.33
C ILE A 282 0.97 -16.12 -1.34
N LYS A 283 0.77 -17.02 -2.32
CA LYS A 283 1.76 -17.27 -3.38
C LYS A 283 2.02 -16.01 -4.21
N SER A 284 0.99 -15.29 -4.63
CA SER A 284 1.17 -14.05 -5.40
C SER A 284 1.85 -12.97 -4.56
N ALA A 285 1.53 -12.84 -3.28
CA ALA A 285 2.20 -11.93 -2.35
C ALA A 285 3.70 -12.20 -2.24
N ILE A 286 4.11 -13.46 -2.08
CA ILE A 286 5.53 -13.85 -2.03
C ILE A 286 6.24 -13.48 -3.34
N VAL A 287 5.63 -13.80 -4.49
CA VAL A 287 6.18 -13.44 -5.81
C VAL A 287 6.38 -11.93 -5.93
N MET A 288 5.39 -11.14 -5.52
CA MET A 288 5.46 -9.68 -5.56
C MET A 288 6.55 -9.11 -4.64
N GLY A 289 6.74 -9.67 -3.44
CA GLY A 289 7.82 -9.29 -2.56
C GLY A 289 9.20 -9.52 -3.17
N VAL A 290 9.41 -10.70 -3.76
CA VAL A 290 10.67 -11.03 -4.45
C VAL A 290 10.90 -10.09 -5.64
N CYS A 291 9.87 -9.86 -6.47
CA CYS A 291 9.95 -8.94 -7.60
C CYS A 291 10.28 -7.50 -7.16
N ALA A 292 9.73 -7.04 -6.02
CA ALA A 292 10.00 -5.69 -5.51
C ALA A 292 11.48 -5.50 -5.14
N SER A 293 12.08 -6.49 -4.48
CA SER A 293 13.52 -6.44 -4.18
C SER A 293 14.39 -6.57 -5.43
N LEU A 294 13.98 -7.39 -6.40
CA LEU A 294 14.67 -7.48 -7.70
C LEU A 294 14.62 -6.15 -8.47
N LYS A 295 13.49 -5.43 -8.44
CA LYS A 295 13.35 -4.10 -9.04
C LYS A 295 14.41 -3.13 -8.49
N ILE A 296 14.61 -3.11 -7.17
CA ILE A 296 15.61 -2.25 -6.52
C ILE A 296 17.03 -2.62 -6.94
N VAL A 297 17.36 -3.91 -6.96
CA VAL A 297 18.67 -4.40 -7.44
C VAL A 297 18.91 -4.00 -8.89
N PHE A 298 17.88 -4.12 -9.74
CA PHE A 298 17.96 -3.75 -11.14
C PHE A 298 18.18 -2.25 -11.34
N HIS A 299 17.51 -1.40 -10.56
CA HIS A 299 17.77 0.04 -10.52
C HIS A 299 19.24 0.36 -10.24
N GLN A 300 19.80 -0.23 -9.18
CA GLN A 300 21.20 0.01 -8.78
C GLN A 300 22.19 -0.47 -9.84
N PHE A 301 21.89 -1.61 -10.48
CA PHE A 301 22.70 -2.14 -11.57
C PHE A 301 22.71 -1.20 -12.79
N LEU A 302 21.56 -0.65 -13.17
CA LEU A 302 21.46 0.31 -14.27
C LEU A 302 22.23 1.60 -13.95
N ASP A 303 22.09 2.12 -12.72
CA ASP A 303 22.82 3.32 -12.29
C ASP A 303 24.34 3.08 -12.34
N TRP A 304 24.82 1.96 -11.82
CA TRP A 304 26.22 1.57 -11.91
C TRP A 304 26.72 1.46 -13.35
N LYS A 305 25.92 0.86 -14.24
CA LYS A 305 26.27 0.72 -15.67
C LYS A 305 26.36 2.07 -16.38
N ILE A 306 25.50 3.04 -16.05
CA ILE A 306 25.53 4.39 -16.65
C ILE A 306 26.77 5.16 -16.18
N ILE A 307 27.03 5.13 -14.87
CA ILE A 307 28.20 5.77 -14.25
C ILE A 307 29.50 5.19 -14.81
N LYS A 308 29.63 3.85 -14.84
CA LYS A 308 30.81 3.17 -15.38
C LYS A 308 31.08 3.51 -16.85
N ASN A 309 30.03 3.78 -17.62
CA ASN A 309 30.15 4.16 -19.03
C ASN A 309 30.43 5.66 -19.24
N GLY A 310 30.71 6.44 -18.18
CA GLY A 310 31.03 7.86 -18.28
C GLY A 310 29.89 8.75 -18.76
N ARG A 311 28.62 8.30 -18.64
CA ARG A 311 27.43 9.03 -19.09
C ARG A 311 26.76 9.83 -17.97
N GLU A 312 27.54 10.32 -17.01
CA GLU A 312 27.04 11.01 -15.82
C GLU A 312 26.29 12.31 -16.16
N GLU A 313 26.69 13.03 -17.21
CA GLU A 313 26.02 14.25 -17.68
C GLU A 313 24.56 14.04 -18.14
N SER A 314 24.20 12.78 -18.43
CA SER A 314 22.83 12.40 -18.76
C SER A 314 21.93 12.23 -17.54
N LEU A 315 22.51 12.17 -16.33
CA LEU A 315 21.79 12.06 -15.07
C LEU A 315 21.50 13.42 -14.46
N VAL A 316 20.35 13.54 -13.82
CA VAL A 316 19.90 14.70 -13.05
C VAL A 316 19.36 14.19 -11.73
N ILE A 317 19.76 14.85 -10.64
CA ILE A 317 19.18 14.63 -9.32
C ILE A 317 17.86 15.39 -9.28
N HIS A 318 16.76 14.67 -9.11
CA HIS A 318 15.46 15.28 -8.86
C HIS A 318 15.20 15.29 -7.35
N GLU A 319 15.02 16.48 -6.78
CA GLU A 319 14.71 16.65 -5.37
C GLU A 319 13.23 17.02 -5.17
N PHE A 320 12.61 16.39 -4.18
CA PHE A 320 11.24 16.66 -3.77
C PHE A 320 11.16 16.89 -2.27
N LYS A 321 10.55 18.00 -1.89
CA LYS A 321 10.19 18.30 -0.50
C LYS A 321 8.79 17.77 -0.22
N THR A 322 8.65 16.88 0.75
CA THR A 322 7.39 16.20 1.08
C THR A 322 6.39 17.04 1.89
N GLU A 323 6.50 18.37 1.86
CA GLU A 323 5.72 19.29 2.71
C GLU A 323 4.20 19.21 2.46
N LYS A 324 3.77 18.80 1.24
CA LYS A 324 2.37 18.54 0.90
C LYS A 324 2.20 17.16 0.24
N LEU A 325 1.80 16.17 1.03
CA LEU A 325 1.75 14.77 0.60
C LEU A 325 0.51 14.48 -0.25
N LEU A 326 -0.64 15.02 0.14
CA LEU A 326 -1.94 14.80 -0.48
C LEU A 326 -2.55 16.11 -1.02
N SER A 327 -3.29 16.01 -2.12
CA SER A 327 -4.08 17.14 -2.65
C SER A 327 -5.43 17.25 -1.94
N THR A 328 -6.03 18.44 -1.92
CA THR A 328 -7.35 18.66 -1.30
C THR A 328 -8.42 17.75 -1.93
N ASN A 329 -8.38 17.58 -3.24
CA ASN A 329 -9.33 16.71 -3.96
C ASN A 329 -9.16 15.24 -3.54
N PHE A 330 -7.92 14.80 -3.31
CA PHE A 330 -7.65 13.44 -2.85
C PHE A 330 -8.21 13.20 -1.44
N LEU A 331 -8.13 14.20 -0.55
CA LEU A 331 -8.72 14.09 0.79
C LEU A 331 -10.24 13.88 0.75
N ILE A 332 -10.94 14.64 -0.09
CA ILE A 332 -12.39 14.52 -0.27
C ILE A 332 -12.74 13.15 -0.84
N PHE A 333 -12.02 12.74 -1.88
CA PHE A 333 -12.19 11.42 -2.48
C PHE A 333 -11.96 10.29 -1.45
N GLN A 334 -10.89 10.36 -0.66
CA GLN A 334 -10.58 9.37 0.36
C GLN A 334 -11.64 9.33 1.48
N ALA A 335 -12.15 10.48 1.92
CA ALA A 335 -13.23 10.54 2.91
C ALA A 335 -14.49 9.86 2.37
N LEU A 336 -14.91 10.18 1.15
CA LEU A 336 -16.07 9.54 0.52
C LEU A 336 -15.85 8.04 0.31
N PHE A 337 -14.69 7.64 -0.21
CA PHE A 337 -14.36 6.23 -0.43
C PHE A 337 -14.36 5.43 0.88
N SER A 338 -13.75 5.96 1.94
CA SER A 338 -13.72 5.32 3.26
C SER A 338 -15.11 5.19 3.89
N LEU A 339 -16.00 6.17 3.67
CA LEU A 339 -17.39 6.11 4.09
C LEU A 339 -18.12 4.94 3.42
N PHE A 340 -17.98 4.79 2.10
CA PHE A 340 -18.62 3.70 1.37
C PHE A 340 -18.08 2.33 1.75
N VAL A 341 -16.76 2.21 1.94
CA VAL A 341 -16.11 0.97 2.39
C VAL A 341 -16.62 0.54 3.77
N ALA A 342 -16.64 1.47 4.74
CA ALA A 342 -17.15 1.16 6.08
C ALA A 342 -18.64 0.78 6.05
N PHE A 343 -19.41 1.39 5.15
CA PHE A 343 -20.82 1.05 4.97
C PHE A 343 -20.99 -0.35 4.39
N ILE A 344 -20.15 -0.75 3.42
CA ILE A 344 -20.14 -2.13 2.88
C ILE A 344 -19.82 -3.13 3.99
N TRP A 345 -18.91 -2.82 4.92
CA TRP A 345 -18.52 -3.72 6.00
C TRP A 345 -19.52 -3.86 7.14
N THR A 346 -20.24 -2.78 7.49
CA THR A 346 -21.06 -2.74 8.71
C THR A 346 -22.55 -2.58 8.43
N SER A 347 -22.93 -2.16 7.22
CA SER A 347 -24.30 -1.70 6.90
C SER A 347 -24.82 -0.63 7.88
N ASN A 348 -23.92 0.09 8.56
CA ASN A 348 -24.26 1.07 9.59
C ASN A 348 -23.75 2.47 9.19
N TRP A 349 -24.69 3.39 8.94
CA TRP A 349 -24.37 4.77 8.56
C TRP A 349 -23.63 5.56 9.64
N GLN A 350 -23.98 5.36 10.91
CA GLN A 350 -23.35 6.11 12.02
C GLN A 350 -21.89 5.72 12.17
N PHE A 351 -21.60 4.41 12.17
CA PHE A 351 -20.24 3.90 12.19
C PHE A 351 -19.44 4.40 10.98
N SER A 352 -20.03 4.33 9.79
CA SER A 352 -19.36 4.71 8.53
C SER A 352 -19.01 6.20 8.46
N MET A 353 -19.88 7.06 8.97
CA MET A 353 -19.61 8.49 9.11
C MET A 353 -18.45 8.75 10.05
N LEU A 354 -18.45 8.12 11.23
CA LEU A 354 -17.38 8.28 12.22
C LEU A 354 -16.03 7.76 11.69
N PHE A 355 -16.04 6.59 11.03
CA PHE A 355 -14.87 6.03 10.36
C PHE A 355 -14.30 6.99 9.31
N SER A 356 -15.16 7.53 8.44
CA SER A 356 -14.76 8.49 7.40
C SER A 356 -14.17 9.77 7.98
N ILE A 357 -14.78 10.32 9.04
CA ILE A 357 -14.27 11.51 9.73
C ILE A 357 -12.88 11.25 10.32
N LEU A 358 -12.66 10.10 10.96
CA LEU A 358 -11.36 9.73 11.50
C LEU A 358 -10.30 9.56 10.41
N VAL A 359 -10.62 8.86 9.33
CA VAL A 359 -9.72 8.68 8.17
C VAL A 359 -9.40 10.04 7.53
N PHE A 360 -10.40 10.91 7.39
CA PHE A 360 -10.20 12.28 6.89
C PHE A 360 -9.30 13.09 7.81
N ALA A 361 -9.51 13.04 9.13
CA ALA A 361 -8.69 13.74 10.12
C ALA A 361 -7.23 13.29 10.07
N ILE A 362 -6.99 11.97 9.98
CA ILE A 362 -5.64 11.41 9.76
C ILE A 362 -5.05 11.97 8.46
N SER A 363 -5.81 11.93 7.37
CA SER A 363 -5.36 12.36 6.04
C SER A 363 -5.05 13.86 5.98
N LEU A 364 -5.81 14.67 6.72
CA LEU A 364 -5.60 16.11 6.84
C LEU A 364 -4.21 16.43 7.41
N THR A 365 -3.71 15.63 8.36
CA THR A 365 -2.35 15.81 8.92
C THR A 365 -1.23 15.68 7.87
N PHE A 366 -1.51 15.07 6.71
CA PHE A 366 -0.58 14.94 5.59
C PHE A 366 -0.67 16.06 4.56
N SER A 367 -1.70 16.90 4.62
CA SER A 367 -1.99 17.91 3.57
C SER A 367 -1.86 19.36 4.04
N SER A 368 -2.12 19.66 5.31
CA SER A 368 -2.16 21.04 5.80
C SER A 368 -1.03 21.33 6.79
N HIS A 369 -0.49 22.55 6.72
CA HIS A 369 0.27 23.16 7.82
C HIS A 369 -0.72 23.52 8.93
N LEU A 370 -1.25 22.50 9.60
CA LEU A 370 -1.97 22.70 10.85
C LEU A 370 -0.97 23.32 11.83
N LEU A 371 -1.29 24.53 12.30
CA LEU A 371 -0.50 25.27 13.29
C LEU A 371 -0.71 24.62 14.66
N ILE A 372 -0.04 23.51 14.90
CA ILE A 372 -0.03 22.85 16.20
C ILE A 372 1.13 23.41 17.04
N PRO A 373 0.91 23.75 18.32
CA PRO A 373 1.99 24.18 19.20
C PRO A 373 3.08 23.11 19.26
N LYS A 374 4.34 23.55 19.09
CA LYS A 374 5.50 22.67 19.11
C LYS A 374 5.78 22.20 20.54
N ILE A 375 6.01 20.89 20.72
CA ILE A 375 6.32 20.27 22.01
C ILE A 375 7.81 19.92 22.05
N ASP A 376 8.60 20.72 22.77
CA ASP A 376 10.06 20.58 22.83
C ASP A 376 10.52 19.26 23.45
N PHE A 377 9.71 18.65 24.33
CA PHE A 377 10.00 17.34 24.91
C PHE A 377 10.14 16.25 23.84
N LEU A 378 9.36 16.32 22.75
CA LEU A 378 9.41 15.33 21.67
C LEU A 378 10.75 15.37 20.91
N ALA A 379 11.48 16.49 20.94
CA ALA A 379 12.78 16.62 20.27
C ALA A 379 13.82 15.60 20.80
N ARG A 380 13.68 15.16 22.06
CA ARG A 380 14.65 14.29 22.76
C ARG A 380 14.73 12.85 22.21
N PHE A 381 13.71 12.37 21.50
CA PHE A 381 13.64 10.97 21.06
C PHE A 381 14.12 10.79 19.62
N PRO A 382 15.25 10.14 19.33
CA PRO A 382 15.75 10.02 17.95
C PRO A 382 14.74 9.31 17.05
N ARG A 383 14.47 9.88 15.87
CA ARG A 383 13.46 9.33 14.96
C ARG A 383 13.93 8.05 14.30
N ASN A 384 13.02 7.10 14.16
CA ASN A 384 13.24 5.89 13.37
C ASN A 384 11.88 5.43 12.81
N VAL A 385 11.80 5.38 11.49
CA VAL A 385 10.56 5.08 10.76
C VAL A 385 10.07 3.69 11.14
N LEU A 386 10.97 2.71 11.21
CA LEU A 386 10.61 1.33 11.55
C LEU A 386 10.15 1.21 13.00
N ILE A 387 10.93 1.72 13.96
CA ILE A 387 10.63 1.57 15.40
C ILE A 387 9.32 2.27 15.75
N GLU A 388 9.10 3.49 15.26
CA GLU A 388 7.85 4.22 15.50
C GLU A 388 6.65 3.48 14.89
N SER A 389 6.76 3.03 13.63
CA SER A 389 5.67 2.33 12.94
C SER A 389 5.37 0.96 13.57
N PHE A 390 6.39 0.17 13.90
CA PHE A 390 6.22 -1.10 14.63
C PHE A 390 5.68 -0.87 16.04
N GLY A 391 6.10 0.19 16.73
CA GLY A 391 5.62 0.53 18.06
C GLY A 391 4.11 0.81 18.08
N VAL A 392 3.63 1.64 17.16
CA VAL A 392 2.18 1.94 17.05
C VAL A 392 1.40 0.70 16.62
N THR A 393 1.93 -0.07 15.66
CA THR A 393 1.29 -1.31 15.20
C THR A 393 1.20 -2.34 16.31
N TYR A 394 2.26 -2.52 17.10
CA TYR A 394 2.30 -3.42 18.24
C TYR A 394 1.32 -2.98 19.34
N LEU A 395 1.23 -1.68 19.62
CA LEU A 395 0.24 -1.14 20.56
C LEU A 395 -1.20 -1.44 20.10
N CYS A 396 -1.50 -1.33 18.81
CA CYS A 396 -2.79 -1.72 18.25
C CYS A 396 -3.04 -3.23 18.34
N TYR A 397 -2.00 -4.05 18.17
CA TYR A 397 -2.11 -5.50 18.37
C TYR A 397 -2.39 -5.88 19.83
N LEU A 398 -1.75 -5.22 20.80
CA LEU A 398 -2.06 -5.40 22.22
C LEU A 398 -3.51 -5.01 22.54
N LEU A 399 -3.98 -3.89 21.96
CA LEU A 399 -5.38 -3.48 22.06
C LEU A 399 -6.32 -4.55 21.50
N TYR A 400 -6.00 -5.16 20.35
CA TYR A 400 -6.78 -6.26 19.80
C TYR A 400 -6.86 -7.46 20.77
N ILE A 401 -5.74 -7.87 21.37
CA ILE A 401 -5.71 -8.95 22.36
C ILE A 401 -6.68 -8.65 23.51
N PHE A 402 -6.68 -7.41 24.00
CA PHE A 402 -7.59 -6.97 25.05
C PHE A 402 -9.05 -7.02 24.59
N ILE A 403 -9.39 -6.43 23.44
CA ILE A 403 -10.76 -6.40 22.91
C ILE A 403 -11.30 -7.81 22.64
N ARG A 404 -10.45 -8.74 22.20
CA ARG A 404 -10.83 -10.14 21.96
C ARG A 404 -11.43 -10.80 23.20
N THR A 405 -10.94 -10.45 24.39
CA THR A 405 -11.40 -11.00 25.69
C THR A 405 -12.72 -10.43 26.18
N LEU A 406 -13.22 -9.34 25.60
CA LEU A 406 -14.48 -8.72 26.02
C LEU A 406 -15.69 -9.62 25.73
N PRO A 407 -16.76 -9.58 26.54
CA PRO A 407 -17.97 -10.37 26.32
C PRO A 407 -18.92 -9.71 25.31
N TYR A 408 -18.40 -9.36 24.12
CA TYR A 408 -19.17 -8.75 23.03
C TYR A 408 -19.25 -9.67 21.80
N GLN A 409 -20.23 -9.42 20.93
CA GLN A 409 -20.34 -10.07 19.62
C GLN A 409 -19.16 -9.68 18.72
N ALA A 410 -18.80 -10.55 17.77
CA ALA A 410 -17.64 -10.36 16.89
C ALA A 410 -17.71 -9.05 16.09
N SER A 411 -18.88 -8.72 15.53
CA SER A 411 -19.11 -7.46 14.80
C SER A 411 -18.80 -6.23 15.65
N LEU A 412 -19.35 -6.17 16.87
CA LEU A 412 -19.14 -5.04 17.79
C LEU A 412 -17.67 -4.97 18.27
N LYS A 413 -17.01 -6.11 18.50
CA LYS A 413 -15.56 -6.15 18.80
C LYS A 413 -14.74 -5.56 17.65
N SER A 414 -15.08 -5.91 16.42
CA SER A 414 -14.43 -5.42 15.20
C SER A 414 -14.62 -3.92 15.04
N GLU A 415 -15.82 -3.40 15.25
CA GLU A 415 -16.10 -1.96 15.22
C GLU A 415 -15.29 -1.19 16.28
N ILE A 416 -15.29 -1.66 17.53
CA ILE A 416 -14.51 -1.06 18.62
C ILE A 416 -13.02 -1.05 18.24
N PHE A 417 -12.51 -2.19 17.75
CA PHE A 417 -11.11 -2.30 17.36
C PHE A 417 -10.73 -1.33 16.25
N ILE A 418 -11.54 -1.24 15.18
CA ILE A 418 -11.30 -0.32 14.06
C ILE A 418 -11.21 1.12 14.55
N ILE A 419 -12.21 1.58 15.33
CA ILE A 419 -12.26 2.97 15.81
C ILE A 419 -11.07 3.26 16.72
N SER A 420 -10.84 2.41 17.73
CA SER A 420 -9.77 2.63 18.70
C SER A 420 -8.39 2.65 18.04
N ALA A 421 -8.14 1.78 17.06
CA ALA A 421 -6.87 1.74 16.34
C ALA A 421 -6.67 2.98 15.43
N LEU A 422 -7.75 3.49 14.81
CA LEU A 422 -7.70 4.76 14.07
C LEU A 422 -7.44 5.95 15.00
N VAL A 423 -8.04 5.99 16.19
CA VAL A 423 -7.79 7.04 17.18
C VAL A 423 -6.32 7.04 17.61
N ILE A 424 -5.75 5.87 17.90
CA ILE A 424 -4.31 5.72 18.22
C ILE A 424 -3.45 6.27 17.07
N THR A 425 -3.80 5.93 15.82
CA THR A 425 -3.08 6.37 14.63
C THR A 425 -3.18 7.88 14.43
N LEU A 426 -4.35 8.47 14.67
CA LEU A 426 -4.57 9.92 14.64
C LEU A 426 -3.74 10.63 15.70
N CYS A 427 -3.73 10.13 16.94
CA CYS A 427 -2.89 10.66 18.01
C CYS A 427 -1.41 10.66 17.61
N HIS A 428 -0.91 9.54 17.05
CA HIS A 428 0.46 9.48 16.55
C HIS A 428 0.73 10.49 15.43
N ALA A 429 -0.18 10.62 14.47
CA ALA A 429 -0.03 11.57 13.36
C ALA A 429 -0.01 13.04 13.84
N LEU A 430 -0.84 13.39 14.83
CA LEU A 430 -0.85 14.69 15.47
C LEU A 430 0.43 14.96 16.29
N LEU A 431 0.92 13.96 17.03
CA LEU A 431 2.19 14.06 17.77
C LEU A 431 3.37 14.30 16.82
N ASN A 432 3.38 13.64 15.66
CA ASN A 432 4.41 13.85 14.64
C ASN A 432 4.39 15.26 14.04
N LEU A 433 3.22 15.89 14.01
CA LEU A 433 3.06 17.26 13.53
C LEU A 433 3.41 18.29 14.62
N ALA A 434 3.14 17.98 15.90
CA ALA A 434 3.47 18.82 17.06
C ALA A 434 4.98 18.85 17.39
N ARG A 435 5.81 18.08 16.69
CA ARG A 435 7.23 17.96 16.99
C ARG A 435 8.04 19.09 16.32
N PRO A 436 8.97 19.77 17.03
CA PRO A 436 9.82 20.77 16.41
C PRO A 436 10.78 20.13 15.38
N GLU A 437 10.94 20.80 14.24
CA GLU A 437 11.96 20.46 13.26
C GLU A 437 13.33 20.88 13.80
N LEU A 438 14.23 19.91 13.98
CA LEU A 438 15.63 20.20 14.26
C LEU A 438 16.27 20.65 12.94
N GLU A 439 16.57 21.95 12.82
CA GLU A 439 17.43 22.43 11.77
C GLU A 439 18.82 21.81 11.96
N VAL A 440 19.16 20.86 11.11
CA VAL A 440 20.56 20.44 10.96
C VAL A 440 21.26 21.62 10.31
N SER A 441 22.00 22.40 11.11
CA SER A 441 22.97 23.34 10.57
C SER A 441 23.99 22.52 9.80
N VAL A 442 23.86 22.54 8.47
CA VAL A 442 24.95 22.17 7.59
C VAL A 442 26.02 23.21 7.86
N LYS A 443 26.98 22.89 8.73
CA LYS A 443 28.27 23.57 8.70
C LYS A 443 28.82 23.30 7.31
N GLU A 444 28.72 24.30 6.44
CA GLU A 444 29.51 24.40 5.23
C GLU A 444 30.97 24.27 5.64
N THR A 445 31.52 23.06 5.56
CA THR A 445 32.96 22.89 5.49
C THR A 445 33.33 23.20 4.05
N ALA A 446 33.89 24.40 3.89
CA ALA A 446 34.55 24.91 2.70
C ALA A 446 35.58 23.94 2.12
#